data_AF-G5R580-F1
#
_entry.id   AF-G5R580-F1
#
_cell.length_a   1.000
_cell.length_b   1.000
_cell.length_c   1.000
_cell.angle_alpha   90.00
_cell.angle_beta   90.00
_cell.angle_gamma   90.00
#
_symmetry.space_group_name_H-M   'P 1'
#
loop_
_entity.id
_entity.type
_entity.pdbx_description
1 polymer ?
#
loop_
_entity_poly.entity_id
_entity_poly.type
_entity_poly.pdbx_seq_one_letter_code
_entity_poly.pdbx_strand_id
1 'polypeptide(L)'
;MQQNQLHAAWIAGCTGSLTDVALRYAGQEATTSLTGTFEVISLNGTLELTGEHLHLAVSDPYGAMLGGHMMPGCTVRTTLELVIGELPALTFSRQPCAISGYDELHISSR
;
A
#
# COMPACT_ATOMS: atom_id res chain seq x y z
N MET A 1 0.88 -11.99 -3.08
CA MET A 1 -0.53 -12.47 -3.00
C MET A 1 -0.73 -13.74 -3.79
N GLN A 2 -0.49 -13.74 -5.11
CA GLN A 2 -0.74 -14.89 -5.99
C GLN A 2 0.01 -16.17 -5.61
N GLN A 3 1.32 -16.11 -5.33
CA GLN A 3 2.11 -17.31 -5.01
C GLN A 3 1.56 -18.08 -3.79
N ASN A 4 1.11 -17.36 -2.78
CA ASN A 4 0.60 -17.94 -1.52
C ASN A 4 -0.93 -18.00 -1.47
N GLN A 5 -1.61 -17.58 -2.55
CA GLN A 5 -3.07 -17.47 -2.62
C GLN A 5 -3.68 -16.74 -1.42
N LEU A 6 -3.15 -15.55 -1.10
CA LEU A 6 -3.66 -14.75 0.02
C LEU A 6 -4.94 -14.03 -0.37
N HIS A 7 -6.05 -14.35 0.31
CA HIS A 7 -7.38 -13.79 0.00
C HIS A 7 -7.78 -12.60 0.87
N ALA A 8 -7.19 -12.47 2.06
CA ALA A 8 -7.49 -11.41 3.01
C ALA A 8 -6.23 -11.04 3.80
N ALA A 9 -5.33 -10.30 3.17
CA ALA A 9 -4.06 -9.93 3.76
C ALA A 9 -3.99 -8.43 4.12
N TRP A 10 -3.06 -8.11 5.01
CA TRP A 10 -2.72 -6.73 5.36
C TRP A 10 -1.23 -6.60 5.68
N ILE A 11 -0.71 -5.39 5.57
CA ILE A 11 0.66 -5.09 6.01
C ILE A 11 0.67 -4.97 7.53
N ALA A 12 1.30 -5.94 8.19
CA ALA A 12 1.44 -5.97 9.66
C ALA A 12 2.67 -5.19 10.14
N GLY A 13 3.67 -5.02 9.28
CA GLY A 13 4.86 -4.22 9.55
C GLY A 13 5.67 -4.01 8.29
N CYS A 14 6.31 -2.84 8.17
CA CYS A 14 7.18 -2.52 7.05
C CYS A 14 8.25 -1.53 7.51
N THR A 15 9.50 -1.79 7.12
CA THR A 15 10.62 -0.85 7.23
C THR A 15 11.53 -1.01 6.02
N GLY A 16 12.28 0.02 5.65
CA GLY A 16 13.20 -0.06 4.53
C GLY A 16 13.45 1.28 3.89
N SER A 17 13.88 1.27 2.63
CA SER A 17 14.26 2.47 1.91
C SER A 17 13.90 2.43 0.44
N LEU A 18 13.61 3.60 -0.13
CA LEU A 18 13.21 3.77 -1.52
C LEU A 18 14.12 4.79 -2.23
N THR A 19 14.33 4.55 -3.53
CA THR A 19 14.97 5.49 -4.46
C THR A 19 13.88 6.28 -5.16
N ASP A 20 12.95 5.58 -5.80
CA ASP A 20 11.78 6.18 -6.43
C ASP A 20 10.55 6.01 -5.53
N VAL A 21 9.74 7.05 -5.44
CA VAL A 21 8.49 7.10 -4.67
C VAL A 21 7.38 7.61 -5.59
N ALA A 22 6.27 6.87 -5.66
CA ALA A 22 5.08 7.22 -6.42
C ALA A 22 3.88 7.33 -5.48
N LEU A 23 3.40 8.56 -5.26
CA LEU A 23 2.30 8.85 -4.35
C LEU A 23 1.18 9.60 -5.08
N ARG A 24 -0.05 9.19 -4.86
CA ARG A 24 -1.23 10.01 -5.17
C ARG A 24 -1.68 10.70 -3.89
N TYR A 25 -1.59 12.02 -3.86
CA TYR A 25 -1.96 12.81 -2.69
C TYR A 25 -3.48 12.87 -2.49
N ALA A 26 -3.90 13.30 -1.30
CA ALA A 26 -5.30 13.33 -0.90
C ALA A 26 -6.17 14.10 -1.91
N GLY A 27 -7.19 13.42 -2.45
CA GLY A 27 -8.14 13.98 -3.41
C GLY A 27 -7.57 14.33 -4.78
N GLN A 28 -6.30 14.02 -5.06
CA GLN A 28 -5.69 14.27 -6.36
C GLN A 28 -5.87 13.06 -7.27
N GLU A 29 -6.09 13.31 -8.55
CA GLU A 29 -6.13 12.24 -9.56
C GLU A 29 -4.72 11.84 -10.00
N ALA A 30 -3.83 12.82 -10.15
CA ALA A 30 -2.49 12.62 -10.67
C ALA A 30 -1.54 11.98 -9.64
N THR A 31 -0.73 11.05 -10.13
CA THR A 31 0.41 10.49 -9.38
C THR A 31 1.57 11.50 -9.36
N THR A 32 2.11 11.76 -8.18
CA THR A 32 3.37 12.48 -7.99
C THR A 32 4.51 11.47 -7.91
N SER A 33 5.50 11.62 -8.80
CA SER A 33 6.71 10.79 -8.82
C SER A 33 7.90 11.59 -8.29
N LEU A 34 8.67 10.98 -7.39
CA LEU A 34 9.84 11.57 -6.75
C LEU A 34 11.00 10.57 -6.84
N THR A 35 12.22 11.06 -7.03
CA THR A 35 13.44 10.26 -6.99
C THR A 35 14.43 10.89 -6.03
N GLY A 36 15.02 10.10 -5.13
CA GLY A 36 15.89 10.60 -4.07
C GLY A 36 16.34 9.53 -3.09
N THR A 37 16.56 9.92 -1.84
CA THR A 37 16.93 9.02 -0.74
C THR A 37 15.83 9.07 0.30
N PHE A 38 14.98 8.05 0.32
CA PHE A 38 13.85 7.98 1.23
C PHE A 38 13.98 6.79 2.18
N GLU A 39 13.57 6.98 3.42
CA GLU A 39 13.29 5.91 4.38
C GLU A 39 11.78 5.67 4.42
N VAL A 40 11.37 4.41 4.44
CA VAL A 40 9.96 4.00 4.61
C VAL A 40 9.64 4.04 6.09
N ILE A 41 8.80 5.00 6.48
CA ILE A 41 8.37 5.16 7.88
C ILE A 41 7.17 4.27 8.18
N SER A 42 6.24 4.15 7.22
CA SER A 42 5.14 3.20 7.33
C SER A 42 4.58 2.84 5.96
N LEU A 43 4.23 1.58 5.78
CA LEU A 43 3.40 1.08 4.69
C LEU A 43 2.23 0.34 5.34
N ASN A 44 1.01 0.79 5.06
CA ASN A 44 -0.20 0.23 5.65
C ASN A 44 -1.22 -0.04 4.56
N GLY A 45 -2.06 -1.06 4.76
CA GLY A 45 -3.18 -1.30 3.86
C GLY A 45 -3.57 -2.76 3.75
N THR A 46 -4.60 -2.99 2.94
CA THR A 46 -5.16 -4.32 2.64
C THR A 46 -4.81 -4.76 1.23
N LEU A 47 -4.68 -6.06 1.06
CA LEU A 47 -4.20 -6.72 -0.16
C LEU A 47 -4.91 -8.06 -0.31
N GLU A 48 -5.33 -8.34 -1.53
CA GLU A 48 -6.00 -9.59 -1.90
C GLU A 48 -5.52 -10.07 -3.28
N LEU A 49 -6.17 -11.10 -3.83
CA LEU A 49 -5.71 -11.71 -5.09
C LEU A 49 -5.76 -10.76 -6.30
N THR A 50 -6.73 -9.84 -6.32
CA THR A 50 -7.06 -9.01 -7.49
C THR A 50 -7.13 -7.53 -7.19
N GLY A 51 -6.74 -7.10 -5.99
CA GLY A 51 -6.82 -5.72 -5.57
C GLY A 51 -6.03 -5.44 -4.30
N GLU A 52 -5.87 -4.15 -4.04
CA GLU A 52 -5.15 -3.64 -2.89
C GLU A 52 -5.60 -2.21 -2.58
N HIS A 53 -5.30 -1.76 -1.36
CA HIS A 53 -5.37 -0.35 -0.99
C HIS A 53 -4.25 -0.07 -0.01
N LEU A 54 -3.15 0.49 -0.53
CA LEU A 54 -1.92 0.74 0.23
C LEU A 54 -1.66 2.25 0.37
N HIS A 55 -1.34 2.68 1.58
CA HIS A 55 -0.85 4.01 1.87
C HIS A 55 0.60 3.93 2.38
N LEU A 56 1.41 4.89 1.94
CA LEU A 56 2.84 4.94 2.21
C LEU A 56 3.18 6.30 2.85
N ALA A 57 4.02 6.27 3.88
CA ALA A 57 4.70 7.45 4.42
C ALA A 57 6.22 7.24 4.34
N VAL A 58 6.91 8.22 3.79
CA VAL A 58 8.38 8.24 3.64
C VAL A 58 8.96 9.48 4.30
N SER A 59 10.22 9.40 4.76
CA SER A 59 11.00 10.56 5.18
C SER A 59 12.21 10.79 4.28
N ASP A 60 12.54 12.05 4.05
CA ASP A 60 13.73 12.46 3.30
C ASP A 60 15.00 12.54 4.20
N PRO A 61 16.18 12.90 3.67
CA PRO A 61 17.42 12.99 4.45
C PRO A 61 17.41 14.04 5.58
N TYR A 62 16.42 14.93 5.61
CA TYR A 62 16.24 15.97 6.62
C TYR A 62 15.14 15.63 7.62
N GLY A 63 14.51 14.45 7.49
CA GLY A 63 13.42 13.99 8.34
C GLY A 63 12.06 14.57 7.98
N ALA A 64 11.94 15.34 6.88
CA ALA A 64 10.65 15.80 6.40
C ALA A 64 9.89 14.61 5.80
N MET A 65 8.60 14.51 6.12
CA MET A 65 7.77 13.39 5.70
C MET A 65 6.83 13.75 4.56
N LEU A 66 6.65 12.80 3.65
CA LEU A 66 5.62 12.81 2.62
C LEU A 66 4.76 11.57 2.78
N GLY A 67 3.47 11.69 2.49
CA GLY A 67 2.54 10.57 2.59
C GLY A 67 1.37 10.67 1.64
N GLY A 68 0.84 9.53 1.24
CA GLY A 68 -0.29 9.45 0.32
C GLY A 68 -0.69 8.01 -0.01
N HIS A 69 -1.58 7.88 -0.98
CA HIS A 69 -1.93 6.59 -1.56
C HIS A 69 -0.76 6.10 -2.42
N MET A 70 -0.28 4.89 -2.15
CA MET A 70 0.86 4.31 -2.85
C MET A 70 0.44 3.91 -4.26
N MET A 71 1.22 4.34 -5.24
CA MET A 71 1.01 3.99 -6.65
C MET A 71 2.15 3.07 -7.13
N PRO A 72 1.95 2.32 -8.23
CA PRO A 72 3.04 1.64 -8.91
C PRO A 72 4.17 2.61 -9.27
N GLY A 73 5.42 2.20 -9.06
CA GLY A 73 6.62 3.02 -9.35
C GLY A 73 7.56 3.24 -8.16
N CYS A 74 7.22 2.76 -6.96
CA CYS A 74 8.16 2.78 -5.83
C CYS A 74 9.26 1.71 -6.02
N THR A 75 10.53 2.10 -5.92
CA THR A 75 11.68 1.19 -6.11
C THR A 75 12.54 1.10 -4.84
N VAL A 76 12.85 -0.13 -4.42
CA VAL A 76 13.68 -0.38 -3.23
C VAL A 76 15.09 0.15 -3.48
N ARG A 77 15.63 0.90 -2.51
CA ARG A 77 16.99 1.43 -2.57
C ARG A 77 18.00 0.47 -1.96
N THR A 78 17.81 0.08 -0.70
CA THR A 78 18.68 -0.90 -0.01
C THR A 78 17.92 -2.15 0.39
N THR A 79 16.79 -1.99 1.09
CA THR A 79 15.96 -3.09 1.57
C THR A 79 14.52 -2.65 1.72
N LEU A 80 13.61 -3.62 1.74
CA LEU A 80 12.23 -3.45 2.18
C LEU A 80 11.83 -4.70 2.94
N GLU A 81 11.84 -4.60 4.25
CA GLU A 81 11.48 -5.67 5.16
C GLU A 81 9.98 -5.62 5.42
N LEU A 82 9.28 -6.71 5.10
CA LEU A 82 7.82 -6.78 5.15
C LEU A 82 7.36 -7.91 6.06
N VAL A 83 6.40 -7.60 6.92
CA VAL A 83 5.58 -8.59 7.63
C VAL A 83 4.16 -8.46 7.10
N ILE A 84 3.65 -9.55 6.53
CA ILE A 84 2.31 -9.61 5.94
C ILE A 84 1.48 -10.60 6.75
N GLY A 85 0.35 -10.13 7.26
CA GLY A 85 -0.66 -10.97 7.91
C GLY A 85 -1.68 -11.49 6.90
N GLU A 86 -2.24 -12.66 7.17
CA GLU A 86 -3.41 -13.20 6.45
C GLU A 86 -4.49 -13.59 7.47
N LEU A 87 -5.76 -13.35 7.12
CA LEU A 87 -6.93 -13.81 7.87
C LEU A 87 -7.52 -15.05 7.15
N PRO A 88 -7.18 -16.29 7.54
CA PRO A 88 -7.48 -17.47 6.72
C PRO A 88 -8.97 -17.79 6.58
N ALA A 89 -9.78 -17.33 7.53
CA ALA A 89 -11.23 -17.53 7.54
C ALA A 89 -12.01 -16.50 6.71
N LEU A 90 -11.34 -15.47 6.18
CA LEU A 90 -11.97 -14.36 5.48
C LEU A 90 -11.49 -14.27 4.04
N THR A 91 -12.29 -13.60 3.22
CA THR A 91 -11.93 -13.15 1.87
C THR A 91 -12.20 -11.65 1.77
N PHE A 92 -11.23 -10.92 1.25
CA PHE A 92 -11.38 -9.53 0.83
C PHE A 92 -11.69 -9.49 -0.67
N SER A 93 -12.52 -8.52 -1.06
CA SER A 93 -12.73 -8.13 -2.44
C SER A 93 -13.06 -6.64 -2.51
N ARG A 94 -13.08 -6.08 -3.71
CA ARG A 94 -13.56 -4.72 -3.96
C ARG A 94 -14.92 -4.79 -4.65
N GLN A 95 -15.91 -4.16 -4.03
CA GLN A 95 -17.29 -4.15 -4.55
C GLN A 95 -17.76 -2.70 -4.74
N PRO A 96 -18.58 -2.43 -5.77
CA PRO A 96 -19.09 -1.09 -6.01
C PRO A 96 -19.87 -0.55 -4.80
N CYS A 97 -19.48 0.61 -4.30
CA CYS A 97 -20.16 1.30 -3.23
C CYS A 97 -20.94 2.50 -3.76
N ALA A 98 -22.26 2.48 -3.65
CA ALA A 98 -23.12 3.57 -4.13
C ALA A 98 -22.93 4.90 -3.38
N ILE A 99 -22.35 4.86 -2.16
CA ILE A 99 -22.15 6.05 -1.33
C ILE A 99 -20.85 6.77 -1.71
N SER A 100 -19.75 6.03 -1.87
CA SER A 100 -18.45 6.63 -2.21
C SER A 100 -18.26 6.82 -3.71
N GLY A 101 -18.93 6.02 -4.54
CA GLY A 101 -18.73 5.99 -5.99
C GLY A 101 -17.50 5.21 -6.43
N TYR A 102 -16.83 4.50 -5.51
CA TYR A 102 -15.65 3.67 -5.78
C TYR A 102 -15.91 2.19 -5.44
N ASP A 103 -15.02 1.32 -5.91
CA ASP A 103 -14.98 -0.06 -5.44
C ASP A 103 -14.30 -0.12 -4.07
N GLU A 104 -15.07 -0.47 -3.04
CA GLU A 104 -14.64 -0.44 -1.64
C GLU A 104 -14.40 -1.84 -1.09
N LEU A 105 -13.66 -1.93 0.03
CA LEU A 105 -13.42 -3.19 0.72
C LEU A 105 -14.73 -3.87 1.14
N HIS A 106 -14.93 -5.09 0.64
CA HIS A 106 -15.95 -6.02 1.10
C HIS A 106 -15.29 -7.23 1.76
N ILE A 107 -15.85 -7.67 2.89
CA ILE A 107 -15.32 -8.77 3.70
C ILE A 107 -16.39 -9.86 3.79
N SER A 108 -16.03 -11.09 3.42
CA SER A 108 -16.88 -12.27 3.54
C SER A 108 -16.15 -13.41 4.23
N SER A 109 -16.90 -14.45 4.65
CA SER A 109 -16.29 -15.75 4.94
C SER A 109 -15.62 -16.27 3.68
N ARG A 110 -14.51 -16.99 3.85
CA ARG A 110 -13.94 -17.85 2.81
C ARG A 110 -14.75 -19.16 2.68
#